data_AF-A0A7X0DGM9-F1
#
_entry.id   AF-A0A7X0DGM9-F1
#
_cell.length_a   1.000
_cell.length_b   1.000
_cell.length_c   1.000
_cell.angle_alpha   90.00
_cell.angle_beta   90.00
_cell.angle_gamma   90.00
#
_symmetry.space_group_name_H-M   'P 1'
#
loop_
_entity.id
_entity.type
_entity.pdbx_description
1 polymer ?
#
loop_
_entity_poly.entity_id
_entity_poly.type
_entity_poly.pdbx_seq_one_letter_code
_entity_poly.pdbx_strand_id
1 'polypeptide(L)'
;MSRAFVKESDDAAPALPDLPLSDHPNYVTPRGLAQLHARLTAAQARRDVLMNSADTMAQQNELAPLERDLRWLSARVHSAIEVDLLTQPEDRVAFGASVTVDSAEGEQRYCIVGEDEADAEQHRVSYLSPLAQALLGAHVGDEVSWRRPAGDLVIEVVAIDYTCDTEV
;
A
#
# COMPACT_ATOMS: atom_id res chain seq x y z
N MET A 1 24.07 -33.52 -46.84
CA MET A 1 22.60 -33.39 -46.88
C MET A 1 22.15 -33.81 -45.48
N SER A 2 21.65 -32.99 -44.58
CA SER A 2 20.81 -31.80 -44.72
C SER A 2 20.89 -30.94 -43.46
N ARG A 3 20.61 -29.66 -43.65
CA ARG A 3 20.52 -28.60 -42.63
C ARG A 3 19.52 -28.99 -41.54
N ALA A 4 19.89 -28.80 -40.28
CA ALA A 4 18.94 -28.55 -39.21
C ALA A 4 19.16 -27.11 -38.73
N PHE A 5 18.42 -26.20 -39.35
CA PHE A 5 18.20 -24.86 -38.82
C PHE A 5 17.35 -25.03 -37.55
N VAL A 6 17.96 -24.91 -36.37
CA VAL A 6 17.20 -24.58 -35.15
C VAL A 6 17.04 -23.06 -35.18
N LYS A 7 15.89 -22.64 -35.67
CA LYS A 7 15.38 -21.30 -35.57
C LYS A 7 14.47 -21.26 -34.34
N GLU A 8 15.03 -20.89 -33.21
CA GLU A 8 14.27 -20.40 -32.05
C GLU A 8 14.88 -19.06 -31.66
N SER A 9 14.70 -18.07 -32.53
CA SER A 9 14.75 -16.68 -32.12
C SER A 9 13.39 -16.35 -31.54
N ASP A 10 13.16 -16.79 -30.32
CA ASP A 10 12.12 -16.26 -29.44
C ASP A 10 12.84 -15.77 -28.18
N ASP A 11 13.73 -14.78 -28.36
CA ASP A 11 14.43 -14.05 -27.28
C ASP A 11 13.44 -13.13 -26.53
N ALA A 12 12.22 -13.61 -26.26
CA ALA A 12 11.34 -12.99 -25.30
C ALA A 12 11.80 -13.45 -23.91
N ALA A 13 12.25 -12.51 -23.09
CA ALA A 13 12.53 -12.79 -21.69
C ALA A 13 11.29 -13.48 -21.07
N PRO A 14 11.46 -14.60 -20.35
CA PRO A 14 10.33 -15.31 -19.78
C PRO A 14 9.56 -14.38 -18.82
N ALA A 15 8.23 -14.40 -18.93
CA ALA A 15 7.37 -13.58 -18.08
C ALA A 15 7.68 -13.85 -16.60
N LEU A 16 7.93 -12.78 -15.84
CA LEU A 16 8.19 -12.89 -14.41
C LEU A 16 6.93 -13.39 -13.68
N PRO A 17 7.10 -14.23 -12.64
CA PRO A 17 5.99 -14.70 -11.83
C PRO A 17 5.28 -13.53 -11.15
N ASP A 18 3.99 -13.69 -10.90
CA ASP A 18 3.19 -12.65 -10.28
C ASP A 18 3.64 -12.38 -8.84
N LEU A 19 3.52 -11.12 -8.44
CA LEU A 19 3.73 -10.71 -7.06
C LEU A 19 2.58 -11.25 -6.19
N PRO A 20 2.87 -11.72 -4.97
CA PRO A 20 1.81 -12.16 -4.06
C PRO A 20 0.86 -11.01 -3.74
N LEU A 21 -0.42 -11.34 -3.67
CA LEU A 21 -1.47 -10.45 -3.17
C LEU A 21 -1.75 -10.80 -1.71
N SER A 22 -2.13 -9.81 -0.91
CA SER A 22 -2.54 -10.02 0.47
C SER A 22 -3.87 -10.80 0.48
N ASP A 23 -4.00 -11.77 1.39
CA ASP A 23 -5.25 -12.54 1.58
C ASP A 23 -6.33 -11.72 2.32
N HIS A 24 -5.96 -10.54 2.83
CA HIS A 24 -6.84 -9.67 3.58
C HIS A 24 -7.65 -8.72 2.67
N PRO A 25 -8.82 -8.23 3.12
CA PRO A 25 -9.59 -7.24 2.37
C PRO A 25 -8.78 -5.97 2.11
N ASN A 26 -8.74 -5.48 0.88
CA ASN A 26 -7.97 -4.28 0.55
C ASN A 26 -8.75 -3.00 0.87
N TYR A 27 -8.87 -2.66 2.16
CA TYR A 27 -9.43 -1.37 2.55
C TYR A 27 -8.48 -0.25 2.17
N VAL A 28 -9.00 0.77 1.49
CA VAL A 28 -8.23 1.94 1.04
C VAL A 28 -8.97 3.22 1.39
N THR A 29 -8.20 4.28 1.69
CA THR A 29 -8.74 5.63 1.78
C THR A 29 -8.96 6.21 0.38
N PRO A 30 -9.75 7.29 0.22
CA PRO A 30 -9.90 7.98 -1.06
C PRO A 30 -8.56 8.43 -1.67
N ARG A 31 -7.65 8.97 -0.85
CA ARG A 31 -6.27 9.27 -1.28
C ARG A 31 -5.51 8.04 -1.72
N GLY A 32 -5.62 6.93 -0.98
CA GLY A 32 -4.96 5.68 -1.33
C GLY A 32 -5.38 5.12 -2.67
N LEU A 33 -6.69 5.10 -2.92
CA LEU A 33 -7.23 4.69 -4.21
C LEU A 33 -6.74 5.60 -5.34
N ALA A 34 -6.73 6.92 -5.11
CA ALA A 34 -6.20 7.88 -6.07
C ALA A 34 -4.71 7.64 -6.36
N GLN A 35 -3.90 7.33 -5.33
CA GLN A 35 -2.48 6.99 -5.49
C GLN A 35 -2.29 5.68 -6.28
N LEU A 36 -3.09 4.64 -6.02
CA LEU A 36 -3.05 3.39 -6.77
C LEU A 36 -3.38 3.61 -8.25
N HIS A 37 -4.44 4.37 -8.55
CA HIS A 37 -4.78 4.76 -9.92
C HIS A 37 -3.67 5.57 -10.60
N ALA A 38 -3.07 6.53 -9.89
CA ALA A 38 -1.97 7.32 -10.43
C ALA A 38 -0.75 6.45 -10.75
N ARG A 39 -0.39 5.52 -9.86
CA ARG A 39 0.70 4.54 -10.07
C ARG A 39 0.42 3.62 -11.26
N LEU A 40 -0.81 3.11 -11.39
CA LEU A 40 -1.22 2.30 -12.53
C LEU A 40 -1.10 3.06 -13.85
N THR A 41 -1.61 4.30 -13.90
CA THR A 41 -1.54 5.16 -15.08
C THR A 41 -0.10 5.48 -15.46
N ALA A 42 0.75 5.82 -14.49
CA ALA A 42 2.17 6.09 -14.72
C ALA A 42 2.92 4.85 -15.24
N ALA A 43 2.62 3.67 -14.70
CA ALA A 43 3.20 2.41 -15.17
C ALA A 43 2.76 2.07 -16.61
N GLN A 44 1.50 2.32 -16.96
CA GLN A 44 0.99 2.14 -18.33
C GLN A 44 1.68 3.08 -19.31
N ALA A 45 1.83 4.36 -18.94
CA ALA A 45 2.54 5.33 -19.76
C ALA A 45 4.02 4.94 -19.94
N ARG A 46 4.69 4.47 -18.88
CA ARG A 46 6.08 3.98 -18.98
C ARG A 46 6.19 2.78 -19.92
N ARG A 47 5.23 1.85 -19.88
CA ARG A 47 5.19 0.69 -20.78
C ARG A 47 5.07 1.16 -22.23
N ASP A 48 4.18 2.10 -22.50
CA ASP A 48 3.96 2.61 -23.86
C ASP A 48 5.21 3.33 -24.39
N VAL A 49 5.94 4.06 -23.54
CA VAL A 49 7.24 4.65 -23.90
C VAL A 49 8.28 3.59 -24.21
N LEU A 50 8.40 2.55 -23.37
CA LEU A 50 9.37 1.46 -23.57
C LEU A 50 9.08 0.64 -24.83
N MET A 51 7.81 0.37 -25.13
CA MET A 51 7.39 -0.36 -26.34
C MET A 51 7.71 0.38 -27.64
N ASN A 52 7.75 1.72 -27.59
CA ASN A 52 8.11 2.57 -28.73
C ASN A 52 9.60 2.96 -28.75
N SER A 53 10.40 2.48 -27.80
CA SER A 53 11.81 2.80 -27.71
C SER A 53 12.63 2.03 -28.75
N ALA A 54 13.70 2.63 -29.25
CA ALA A 54 14.63 1.97 -30.18
C ALA A 54 15.71 1.15 -29.44
N ASP A 55 15.70 1.16 -28.10
CA ASP A 55 16.66 0.44 -27.26
C ASP A 55 16.12 -0.94 -26.90
N THR A 56 16.45 -1.94 -27.71
CA THR A 56 16.02 -3.33 -27.54
C THR A 56 16.49 -3.93 -26.21
N MET A 57 17.64 -3.50 -25.67
CA MET A 57 18.20 -4.05 -24.44
C MET A 57 17.43 -3.52 -23.22
N ALA A 58 17.11 -2.23 -23.19
CA ALA A 58 16.23 -1.65 -22.18
C ALA A 58 14.82 -2.25 -22.25
N GLN A 59 14.31 -2.43 -23.48
CA GLN A 59 13.01 -3.05 -23.71
C GLN A 59 12.94 -4.48 -23.14
N GLN A 60 13.94 -5.33 -23.41
CA GLN A 60 13.96 -6.71 -22.90
C GLN A 60 14.09 -6.77 -21.37
N ASN A 61 14.87 -5.88 -20.75
CA ASN A 61 15.17 -5.92 -19.32
C ASN A 61 14.09 -5.24 -18.46
N GLU A 62 13.46 -4.16 -18.94
CA GLU A 62 12.53 -3.35 -18.14
C GLU A 62 11.05 -3.72 -18.36
N LEU A 63 10.69 -4.28 -19.52
CA LEU A 63 9.29 -4.62 -19.79
C LEU A 63 8.75 -5.73 -18.91
N ALA A 64 9.49 -6.83 -18.73
CA ALA A 64 9.00 -7.96 -17.94
C ALA A 64 8.73 -7.59 -16.46
N PRO A 65 9.60 -6.85 -15.75
CA PRO A 65 9.29 -6.30 -14.43
C PRO A 65 8.09 -5.36 -14.45
N LEU A 66 8.00 -4.46 -15.43
CA LEU A 66 6.92 -3.49 -15.51
C LEU A 66 5.56 -4.15 -15.77
N GLU A 67 5.49 -5.17 -16.62
CA GLU A 67 4.27 -5.92 -16.88
C GLU A 67 3.80 -6.70 -15.66
N ARG A 68 4.73 -7.26 -14.87
CA ARG A 68 4.41 -7.87 -13.59
C ARG A 68 3.82 -6.85 -12.62
N ASP A 69 4.44 -5.68 -12.51
CA ASP A 69 3.97 -4.61 -11.62
C ASP A 69 2.59 -4.08 -12.06
N LEU A 70 2.34 -3.99 -13.38
CA LEU A 70 1.02 -3.64 -13.93
C LEU A 70 -0.06 -4.66 -13.57
N ARG A 71 0.24 -5.96 -13.65
CA ARG A 71 -0.71 -7.01 -13.24
C ARG A 71 -1.02 -6.89 -11.75
N TRP A 72 -0.01 -6.68 -10.92
CA TRP A 72 -0.18 -6.49 -9.48
C TRP A 72 -1.00 -5.22 -9.15
N LEU A 73 -0.64 -4.07 -9.73
CA LEU A 73 -1.37 -2.80 -9.53
C LEU A 73 -2.83 -2.92 -9.98
N SER A 74 -3.08 -3.55 -11.13
CA SER A 74 -4.43 -3.79 -11.62
C SER A 74 -5.24 -4.67 -10.68
N ALA A 75 -4.63 -5.70 -10.09
CA ALA A 75 -5.30 -6.55 -9.12
C ALA A 75 -5.62 -5.80 -7.82
N ARG A 76 -4.70 -4.96 -7.32
CA ARG A 76 -4.91 -4.13 -6.11
C ARG A 76 -6.02 -3.09 -6.30
N VAL A 77 -6.03 -2.41 -7.45
CA VAL A 77 -7.11 -1.47 -7.80
C VAL A 77 -8.44 -2.20 -7.89
N HIS A 78 -8.47 -3.40 -8.48
CA HIS A 78 -9.72 -4.17 -8.61
C HIS A 78 -10.25 -4.68 -7.27
N SER A 79 -9.37 -5.05 -6.33
CA SER A 79 -9.76 -5.53 -5.00
C SER A 79 -10.01 -4.41 -3.99
N ALA A 80 -9.73 -3.16 -4.35
CA ALA A 80 -9.82 -2.02 -3.46
C ALA A 80 -11.26 -1.78 -2.97
N ILE A 81 -11.40 -1.65 -1.66
CA ILE A 81 -12.64 -1.31 -0.96
C ILE A 81 -12.44 0.08 -0.37
N GLU A 82 -12.96 1.09 -1.06
CA GLU A 82 -12.89 2.47 -0.61
C GLU A 82 -13.76 2.67 0.63
N VAL A 83 -13.17 3.24 1.68
CA VAL A 83 -13.87 3.57 2.93
C VAL A 83 -14.01 5.07 3.05
N ASP A 84 -15.25 5.54 3.17
CA ASP A 84 -15.54 6.95 3.40
C ASP A 84 -15.24 7.33 4.85
N LEU A 85 -14.27 8.23 5.02
CA LEU A 85 -13.78 8.73 6.30
C LEU A 85 -14.80 9.64 6.99
N LEU A 86 -15.63 10.35 6.24
CA LEU A 86 -16.58 11.33 6.77
C LEU A 86 -17.78 10.67 7.48
N THR A 87 -17.99 9.38 7.23
CA THR A 87 -19.09 8.61 7.83
C THR A 87 -18.65 7.82 9.06
N GLN A 88 -17.37 7.88 9.42
CA GLN A 88 -16.83 7.11 10.52
C GLN A 88 -17.19 7.72 11.89
N PRO A 89 -17.33 6.87 12.92
CA PRO A 89 -17.61 7.31 14.27
C PRO A 89 -16.42 8.07 14.88
N GLU A 90 -16.65 9.30 15.34
CA GLU A 90 -15.63 10.16 15.96
C GLU A 90 -15.29 9.78 17.42
N ASP A 91 -16.10 8.92 18.04
CA ASP A 91 -15.93 8.51 19.44
C ASP A 91 -14.93 7.37 19.63
N ARG A 92 -14.60 6.64 18.57
CA ARG A 92 -13.70 5.48 18.61
C ARG A 92 -12.76 5.45 17.42
N VAL A 93 -11.62 4.81 17.62
CA VAL A 93 -10.64 4.58 16.55
C VAL A 93 -11.20 3.57 15.54
N ALA A 94 -11.30 3.98 14.28
CA ALA A 94 -11.67 3.12 13.16
C ALA A 94 -10.67 3.24 12.00
N PHE A 95 -10.95 2.54 10.89
CA PHE A 95 -10.17 2.69 9.66
C PHE A 95 -10.19 4.15 9.20
N GLY A 96 -9.03 4.69 8.84
CA GLY A 96 -8.87 6.06 8.40
C GLY A 96 -8.79 7.10 9.52
N ALA A 97 -8.85 6.68 10.78
CA ALA A 97 -8.66 7.58 11.92
C ALA A 97 -7.19 8.02 12.04
N SER A 98 -7.01 9.31 12.32
CA SER A 98 -5.79 9.91 12.86
C SER A 98 -5.86 9.89 14.38
N VAL A 99 -5.03 9.05 14.99
CA VAL A 99 -4.98 8.85 16.44
C VAL A 99 -3.72 9.51 16.98
N THR A 100 -3.89 10.43 17.91
CA THR A 100 -2.78 10.96 18.70
C THR A 100 -2.64 10.10 19.94
N VAL A 101 -1.45 9.54 20.14
CA VAL A 101 -1.13 8.70 21.28
C VAL A 101 -0.01 9.32 22.10
N ASP A 102 -0.12 9.26 23.42
CA ASP A 102 0.96 9.61 24.33
C ASP A 102 1.59 8.35 24.93
N SER A 103 2.89 8.40 25.17
CA SER A 103 3.66 7.26 25.63
C SER A 103 4.90 7.70 26.39
N ALA A 104 5.64 6.74 26.95
CA ALA A 104 6.95 7.02 27.55
C ALA A 104 7.98 7.60 26.54
N GLU A 105 7.73 7.47 25.24
CA GLU A 105 8.57 8.01 24.16
C GLU A 105 8.09 9.40 23.69
N GLY A 106 6.98 9.89 24.25
CA GLY A 106 6.33 11.15 23.91
C GLY A 106 5.07 10.97 23.05
N GLU A 107 4.47 12.11 22.72
CA GLU A 107 3.26 12.20 21.91
C GLU A 107 3.57 12.00 20.43
N GLN A 108 2.82 11.09 19.78
CA GLN A 108 2.95 10.79 18.36
C GLN A 108 1.58 10.64 17.72
N ARG A 109 1.47 11.04 16.45
CA ARG A 109 0.24 10.92 15.68
C ARG A 109 0.37 9.83 14.63
N TYR A 110 -0.60 8.92 14.60
CA TYR A 110 -0.65 7.80 13.66
C TYR A 110 -1.92 7.84 12.84
N CYS A 111 -1.83 7.53 11.55
CA CYS A 111 -3.00 7.40 10.68
C CYS A 111 -3.20 5.93 10.32
N ILE A 112 -4.38 5.37 10.63
CA ILE A 112 -4.71 3.99 10.28
C ILE A 112 -5.19 3.96 8.83
N VAL A 113 -4.41 3.35 7.94
CA VAL A 113 -4.67 3.33 6.50
C VAL A 113 -4.64 1.90 5.93
N GLY A 114 -4.86 1.77 4.63
CA GLY A 114 -4.70 0.52 3.90
C GLY A 114 -3.25 0.02 3.86
N GLU A 115 -3.06 -1.25 3.52
CA GLU A 115 -1.73 -1.85 3.35
C GLU A 115 -0.92 -1.16 2.25
N ASP A 116 -1.58 -0.74 1.17
CA ASP A 116 -0.95 -0.07 0.02
C ASP A 116 -0.48 1.37 0.32
N GLU A 117 -1.03 1.98 1.36
CA GLU A 117 -0.80 3.38 1.76
C GLU A 117 0.10 3.52 2.98
N ALA A 118 0.42 2.39 3.62
CA ALA A 118 1.20 2.39 4.83
C ALA A 118 2.62 2.91 4.55
N ASP A 119 3.02 3.91 5.32
CA ASP A 119 4.32 4.55 5.26
C ASP A 119 4.75 4.92 6.68
N ALA A 120 5.74 4.18 7.18
CA ALA A 120 6.27 4.37 8.53
C ALA A 120 6.94 5.74 8.72
N GLU A 121 7.50 6.33 7.67
CA GLU A 121 8.15 7.65 7.74
C GLU A 121 7.12 8.77 7.89
N GLN A 122 5.91 8.56 7.37
CA GLN A 122 4.79 9.49 7.47
C GLN A 122 3.82 9.14 8.60
N HIS A 123 4.17 8.21 9.48
CA HIS A 123 3.30 7.67 10.52
C HIS A 123 1.94 7.15 10.00
N ARG A 124 1.92 6.67 8.75
CA ARG A 124 0.77 5.99 8.12
C ARG A 124 0.93 4.51 8.34
N VAL A 125 0.00 3.92 9.07
CA VAL A 125 0.13 2.57 9.59
C VAL A 125 -0.99 1.71 9.01
N SER A 126 -0.63 0.56 8.44
CA SER A 126 -1.61 -0.40 7.95
C SER A 126 -2.54 -0.84 9.09
N TYR A 127 -3.83 -0.94 8.81
CA TYR A 127 -4.83 -1.49 9.73
C TYR A 127 -4.50 -2.94 10.19
N LEU A 128 -3.67 -3.65 9.43
CA LEU A 128 -3.19 -5.00 9.78
C LEU A 128 -2.04 -5.00 10.78
N SER A 129 -1.42 -3.84 11.05
CA SER A 129 -0.28 -3.76 11.97
C SER A 129 -0.70 -4.04 13.42
N PRO A 130 0.22 -4.52 14.27
CA PRO A 130 -0.05 -4.72 15.69
C PRO A 130 -0.48 -3.43 16.41
N LEU A 131 0.03 -2.28 15.96
CA LEU A 131 -0.34 -0.97 16.52
C LEU A 131 -1.80 -0.63 16.20
N ALA A 132 -2.17 -0.71 14.92
CA ALA A 132 -3.53 -0.41 14.50
C ALA A 132 -4.53 -1.40 15.13
N GLN A 133 -4.21 -2.69 15.18
CA GLN A 133 -5.06 -3.68 15.84
C GLN A 133 -5.26 -3.41 17.34
N ALA A 134 -4.25 -2.89 18.03
CA ALA A 134 -4.37 -2.51 19.44
C ALA A 134 -5.23 -1.25 19.63
N LEU A 135 -5.16 -0.31 18.68
CA LEU A 135 -5.91 0.94 18.75
C LEU A 135 -7.34 0.82 18.24
N LEU A 136 -7.63 -0.08 17.30
CA LEU A 136 -8.96 -0.24 16.71
C LEU A 136 -10.03 -0.49 17.79
N GLY A 137 -11.02 0.39 17.84
CA GLY A 137 -12.11 0.36 18.81
C GLY A 137 -11.81 1.02 20.16
N ALA A 138 -10.59 1.52 20.38
CA ALA A 138 -10.26 2.33 21.55
C ALA A 138 -10.91 3.71 21.48
N HIS A 139 -11.16 4.31 22.64
CA HIS A 139 -11.71 5.66 22.80
C HIS A 139 -10.65 6.60 23.34
N VAL A 140 -10.93 7.91 23.29
CA VAL A 140 -10.08 8.92 23.94
C VAL A 140 -10.01 8.66 25.46
N GLY A 141 -8.79 8.57 25.99
CA GLY A 141 -8.49 8.24 27.38
C GLY A 141 -8.25 6.74 27.64
N ASP A 142 -8.39 5.88 26.64
CA ASP A 142 -8.07 4.45 26.80
C ASP A 142 -6.56 4.22 26.71
N GLU A 143 -6.02 3.39 27.61
CA GLU A 143 -4.66 2.86 27.55
C GLU A 143 -4.64 1.50 26.84
N VAL A 144 -3.79 1.36 25.83
CA VAL A 144 -3.59 0.11 25.10
C VAL A 144 -2.13 -0.32 25.12
N SER A 145 -1.88 -1.63 25.13
CA SER A 145 -0.53 -2.19 25.10
C SER A 145 -0.14 -2.51 23.66
N TRP A 146 0.82 -1.76 23.12
CA TRP A 146 1.41 -2.00 21.82
C TRP A 146 2.56 -3.00 21.93
N ARG A 147 2.34 -4.20 21.37
CA ARG A 147 3.37 -5.25 21.28
C ARG A 147 4.26 -5.00 20.07
N ARG A 148 5.51 -4.64 20.33
CA ARG A 148 6.55 -4.46 19.31
C ARG A 148 7.75 -5.36 19.60
N PRO A 149 8.57 -5.73 18.60
CA PRO A 149 9.76 -6.55 18.81
C PRO A 149 10.77 -5.96 19.81
N ALA A 150 10.77 -4.63 19.97
CA ALA A 150 11.62 -3.91 20.92
C ALA A 150 11.12 -3.94 22.37
N GLY A 151 9.97 -4.58 22.63
CA GLY A 151 9.32 -4.64 23.95
C GLY A 151 8.04 -3.84 24.00
N ASP A 152 7.10 -4.33 24.82
CA ASP A 152 5.76 -3.77 24.94
C ASP A 152 5.79 -2.30 25.39
N LEU A 153 5.04 -1.46 24.69
CA LEU A 153 4.88 -0.04 25.01
C LEU A 153 3.42 0.22 25.35
N VAL A 154 3.15 0.79 26.51
CA VAL A 154 1.81 1.28 26.85
C VAL A 154 1.65 2.65 26.22
N ILE A 155 0.55 2.83 25.49
CA ILE A 155 0.20 4.08 24.83
C ILE A 155 -1.22 4.46 25.23
N GLU A 156 -1.44 5.75 25.49
CA GLU A 156 -2.74 6.32 25.82
C GLU A 156 -3.29 7.06 24.61
N VAL A 157 -4.58 6.89 24.29
CA VAL A 157 -5.22 7.62 23.19
C VAL A 157 -5.62 9.02 23.68
N VAL A 158 -4.95 10.04 23.17
CA VAL A 158 -5.18 11.44 23.58
C VAL A 158 -6.24 12.11 22.72
N ALA A 159 -6.26 11.83 21.42
CA ALA A 159 -7.19 12.43 20.47
C ALA A 159 -7.46 11.49 19.29
N ILE A 160 -8.66 11.60 18.73
CA ILE A 160 -9.08 10.89 17.53
C ILE A 160 -9.68 11.93 16.58
N ASP A 161 -9.11 12.02 15.38
CA ASP A 161 -9.56 12.90 14.31
C ASP A 161 -9.67 12.10 13.01
N TYR A 162 -10.42 12.57 12.02
CA TYR A 162 -10.52 11.95 10.69
C TYR A 162 -9.92 12.83 9.60
N THR A 163 -8.80 13.50 9.91
CA THR A 163 -8.16 14.50 9.03
C THR A 163 -6.97 13.96 8.22
N CYS A 164 -6.73 12.64 8.22
CA CYS A 164 -5.56 12.01 7.59
C CYS A 164 -5.39 12.28 6.07
N ASP A 165 -6.47 12.71 5.41
CA ASP A 165 -6.55 13.03 3.98
C ASP A 165 -6.59 14.52 3.64
N THR A 166 -6.72 15.39 4.64
CA THR A 166 -6.92 16.84 4.41
C THR A 166 -5.65 17.60 4.05
N GLU A 167 -4.47 16.97 4.19
CA GLU A 167 -3.20 17.54 3.74
C GLU A 167 -2.87 17.03 2.33
N VAL A 168 -3.41 17.75 1.33
CA VAL A 168 -3.00 17.73 -0.09
C VAL A 168 -2.49 19.11 -0.47
#